data_AF-A0A418ZP82-F1
#
_entry.id   AF-A0A418ZP82-F1
#
_cell.length_a   1.000
_cell.length_b   1.000
_cell.length_c   1.000
_cell.angle_alpha   90.00
_cell.angle_beta   90.00
_cell.angle_gamma   90.00
#
_symmetry.space_group_name_H-M   'P 1'
#
loop_
_entity.id
_entity.type
_entity.pdbx_description
1 polymer ?
#
loop_
_entity_poly.entity_id
_entity_poly.type
_entity_poly.pdbx_seq_one_letter_code
_entity_poly.pdbx_strand_id
1 'polypeptide(L)'
;LHLEGAEPIRDMDALHLWHAMGLRSLGPVWSRPTAYGHGVPFAFPSGPDRGGPLTDAGRALVAECNALGIMLDLSHLNEAGFDDIARLSDAPLVASHSAAHAICESSRNLTDRQLRVIGESGGLVGLNFASGFLRPDGRRLPLEDPGVMIRHLDHLLAILGEDGVAFGSDFDGALMPRDLPDAAALPRL
;
A
#
# COMPACT_ATOMS: atom_id res chain seq x y z
N LEU A 1 10.74 -3.93 -11.47
CA LEU A 1 11.43 -3.70 -10.18
C LEU A 1 10.62 -2.68 -9.38
N HIS A 2 10.51 -2.87 -8.06
CA HIS A 2 9.83 -1.97 -7.12
C HIS A 2 10.80 -1.49 -6.05
N LEU A 3 10.61 -0.26 -5.54
CA LEU A 3 11.29 0.26 -4.35
C LEU A 3 10.24 0.64 -3.30
N GLU A 4 10.36 0.08 -2.10
CA GLU A 4 9.48 0.34 -0.97
C GLU A 4 10.17 1.32 -0.01
N GLY A 5 9.85 2.61 -0.14
CA GLY A 5 10.61 3.69 0.49
C GLY A 5 11.64 4.30 -0.46
N ALA A 6 11.59 5.62 -0.58
CA ALA A 6 12.41 6.38 -1.52
C ALA A 6 13.76 6.86 -0.94
N GLU A 7 14.23 6.32 0.18
CA GLU A 7 15.55 6.69 0.74
C GLU A 7 16.72 6.54 -0.26
N PRO A 8 16.74 5.57 -1.19
CA PRO A 8 17.78 5.49 -2.23
C PRO A 8 17.71 6.60 -3.29
N ILE A 9 16.58 7.32 -3.40
CA ILE A 9 16.39 8.44 -4.31
C ILE A 9 16.85 9.70 -3.56
N ARG A 10 18.11 10.10 -3.74
CA ARG A 10 18.66 11.29 -3.06
C ARG A 10 18.30 12.60 -3.76
N ASP A 11 18.01 12.51 -5.05
CA ASP A 11 17.64 13.58 -5.98
C ASP A 11 16.94 12.95 -7.21
N MET A 12 16.44 13.79 -8.12
CA MET A 12 15.77 13.30 -9.34
C MET A 12 16.73 12.61 -10.31
N ASP A 13 18.02 12.98 -10.33
CA ASP A 13 19.03 12.27 -11.12
C ASP A 13 19.11 10.79 -10.70
N ALA A 14 19.09 10.52 -9.38
CA ALA A 14 19.03 9.16 -8.86
C ALA A 14 17.74 8.43 -9.30
N LEU A 15 16.59 9.11 -9.33
CA LEU A 15 15.33 8.53 -9.84
C LEU A 15 15.46 8.10 -11.30
N HIS A 16 16.01 8.97 -12.16
CA HIS A 16 16.26 8.64 -13.56
C HIS A 16 17.22 7.47 -13.72
N LEU A 17 18.28 7.39 -12.91
CA LEU A 17 19.20 6.26 -12.90
C LEU A 17 18.48 4.95 -12.52
N TRP A 18 17.68 4.95 -11.46
CA TRP A 18 16.88 3.78 -11.08
C TRP A 18 15.88 3.37 -12.15
N HIS A 19 15.22 4.35 -12.77
CA HIS A 19 14.31 4.12 -13.89
C HIS A 19 15.04 3.47 -15.08
N ALA A 20 16.23 3.96 -15.44
CA ALA A 20 17.08 3.39 -16.48
C ALA A 20 17.54 1.95 -16.15
N MET A 21 17.69 1.63 -14.86
CA MET A 21 18.01 0.28 -14.37
C MET A 21 16.78 -0.64 -14.24
N GLY A 22 15.58 -0.16 -14.58
CA GLY A 22 14.36 -0.99 -14.64
C GLY A 22 13.36 -0.79 -13.51
N LEU A 23 13.53 0.23 -12.67
CA LEU A 23 12.50 0.65 -11.70
C LEU A 23 11.22 1.04 -12.43
N ARG A 24 10.08 0.46 -12.03
CA ARG A 24 8.75 0.77 -12.61
C ARG A 24 7.67 1.01 -11.57
N SER A 25 8.01 0.86 -10.29
CA SER A 25 7.11 1.16 -9.19
C SER A 25 7.88 1.66 -7.98
N LEU A 26 7.31 2.63 -7.26
CA LEU A 26 7.94 3.29 -6.12
C LEU A 26 6.88 3.63 -5.06
N GLY A 27 7.09 3.13 -3.84
CA GLY A 27 6.47 3.68 -2.64
C GLY A 27 7.32 4.84 -2.11
N PRO A 28 6.82 6.08 -2.01
CA PRO A 28 7.62 7.22 -1.53
C PRO A 28 8.16 7.04 -0.10
N VAL A 29 7.47 6.21 0.68
CA VAL A 29 7.79 5.92 2.08
C VAL A 29 7.57 4.43 2.37
N TRP A 30 8.37 3.90 3.28
CA TRP A 30 7.97 2.77 4.13
C TRP A 30 7.30 3.33 5.41
N SER A 31 7.08 2.52 6.45
CA SER A 31 6.62 2.97 7.79
C SER A 31 7.70 3.76 8.57
N ARG A 32 8.31 4.76 7.92
CA ARG A 32 9.35 5.65 8.43
C ARG A 32 9.30 6.98 7.65
N PRO A 33 9.63 8.13 8.27
CA PRO A 33 9.78 9.38 7.53
C PRO A 33 10.89 9.31 6.49
N THR A 34 10.67 9.94 5.35
CA THR A 34 11.68 10.16 4.30
C THR A 34 11.77 11.65 3.98
N ALA A 35 12.66 12.05 3.06
CA ALA A 35 12.69 13.42 2.55
C ALA A 35 11.39 13.80 1.79
N TYR A 36 10.57 12.82 1.41
CA TYR A 36 9.41 12.98 0.55
C TYR A 36 8.07 13.02 1.32
N GLY A 37 8.01 12.42 2.51
CA GLY A 37 6.79 12.37 3.31
C GLY A 37 6.90 11.46 4.52
N HIS A 38 5.73 11.04 5.02
CA HIS A 38 5.61 10.26 6.25
C HIS A 38 4.80 8.99 6.03
N GLY A 39 5.37 7.85 6.38
CA GLY A 39 4.61 6.61 6.50
C GLY A 39 3.90 6.49 7.85
N VAL A 40 2.88 5.65 7.90
CA VAL A 40 2.17 5.33 9.14
C VAL A 40 3.06 4.51 10.09
N PRO A 41 3.01 4.73 11.42
CA PRO A 41 3.58 3.79 12.37
C PRO A 41 2.78 2.49 12.35
N PHE A 42 3.37 1.36 12.73
CA PHE A 42 2.60 0.16 12.96
C PHE A 42 1.82 0.25 14.28
N ALA A 43 0.51 0.54 14.20
CA ALA A 43 -0.34 0.74 15.36
C ALA A 43 -1.72 0.08 15.18
N PHE A 44 -2.30 -0.38 16.28
CA PHE A 44 -3.63 -0.98 16.33
C PHE A 44 -4.24 -0.84 17.75
N PRO A 45 -5.54 -0.49 17.88
CA PRO A 45 -6.36 0.10 16.84
C PRO A 45 -5.87 1.52 16.52
N SER A 46 -5.93 1.92 15.25
CA SER A 46 -5.43 3.22 14.78
C SER A 46 -5.96 3.56 13.40
N GLY A 47 -6.34 4.82 13.18
CA GLY A 47 -6.51 5.37 11.83
C GLY A 47 -5.18 5.61 11.09
N PRO A 48 -5.23 5.85 9.77
CA PRO A 48 -4.04 6.11 8.95
C PRO A 48 -3.58 7.59 8.95
N ASP A 49 -4.38 8.52 9.49
CA ASP A 49 -3.97 9.92 9.65
C ASP A 49 -2.89 10.10 10.74
N ARG A 50 -1.65 9.89 10.32
CA ARG A 50 -0.46 9.88 11.18
C ARG A 50 0.67 10.65 10.51
N GLY A 51 0.85 11.91 10.88
CA GLY A 51 1.92 12.76 10.35
C GLY A 51 1.39 13.94 9.54
N GLY A 52 2.17 14.40 8.58
CA GLY A 52 1.83 15.52 7.72
C GLY A 52 1.72 15.15 6.24
N PRO A 53 1.35 16.12 5.39
CA PRO A 53 1.30 15.97 3.93
C PRO A 53 2.67 15.64 3.32
N LEU A 54 2.71 15.48 1.99
CA LEU A 54 3.98 15.37 1.27
C LEU A 54 4.80 16.65 1.43
N THR A 55 6.12 16.50 1.44
CA THR A 55 7.04 17.64 1.35
C THR A 55 7.04 18.21 -0.07
N ASP A 56 7.68 19.37 -0.26
CA ASP A 56 7.91 19.94 -1.60
C ASP A 56 8.65 18.95 -2.51
N ALA A 57 9.65 18.25 -1.97
CA ALA A 57 10.35 17.18 -2.68
C ALA A 57 9.43 16.00 -3.00
N GLY A 58 8.52 15.63 -2.09
CA GLY A 58 7.50 14.59 -2.33
C GLY A 58 6.57 14.94 -3.49
N ARG A 59 6.12 16.18 -3.57
CA ARG A 59 5.27 16.64 -4.68
C ARG A 59 6.02 16.66 -6.01
N ALA A 60 7.30 17.04 -6.00
CA ALA A 60 8.17 16.92 -7.18
C ALA A 60 8.37 15.46 -7.60
N LEU A 61 8.57 14.54 -6.64
CA LEU A 61 8.70 13.11 -6.90
C LEU A 61 7.45 12.53 -7.57
N VAL A 62 6.25 12.93 -7.14
CA VAL A 62 4.99 12.51 -7.78
C VAL A 62 4.94 12.94 -9.24
N ALA A 63 5.22 14.22 -9.52
CA ALA A 63 5.22 14.74 -10.89
C ALA A 63 6.23 14.02 -11.79
N GLU A 64 7.44 13.75 -11.28
CA GLU A 64 8.48 13.05 -12.04
C GLU A 64 8.13 11.57 -12.26
N CYS A 65 7.53 10.90 -11.27
CA CYS A 65 7.05 9.53 -11.44
C CYS A 65 5.97 9.43 -12.52
N ASN A 66 5.02 10.38 -12.57
CA ASN A 66 4.02 10.45 -13.64
C ASN A 66 4.69 10.63 -15.01
N ALA A 67 5.63 11.58 -15.13
CA ALA A 67 6.34 11.85 -16.37
C ALA A 67 7.14 10.64 -16.89
N LEU A 68 7.70 9.84 -15.98
CA LEU A 68 8.47 8.64 -16.29
C LEU A 68 7.60 7.37 -16.45
N GLY A 69 6.31 7.43 -16.11
CA GLY A 69 5.45 6.24 -16.07
C GLY A 69 5.85 5.25 -14.97
N ILE A 70 6.33 5.74 -13.82
CA ILE A 70 6.61 4.95 -12.63
C ILE A 70 5.33 4.88 -11.78
N MET A 71 4.85 3.68 -11.49
CA MET A 71 3.68 3.47 -10.64
C MET A 71 3.95 3.91 -9.20
N LEU A 72 3.19 4.88 -8.70
CA LEU A 72 3.23 5.29 -7.30
C LEU A 72 2.45 4.29 -6.44
N ASP A 73 3.11 3.79 -5.40
CA ASP A 73 2.53 2.88 -4.43
C ASP A 73 2.20 3.60 -3.12
N LEU A 74 0.96 3.47 -2.68
CA LEU A 74 0.37 4.14 -1.52
C LEU A 74 0.42 3.30 -0.25
N SER A 75 0.81 2.03 -0.35
CA SER A 75 1.07 1.21 0.83
C SER A 75 2.14 1.88 1.70
N HIS A 76 1.95 1.83 3.03
CA HIS A 76 2.68 2.56 4.09
C HIS A 76 2.42 4.06 4.22
N LEU A 77 2.00 4.75 3.17
CA LEU A 77 1.80 6.20 3.22
C LEU A 77 0.69 6.57 4.22
N ASN A 78 0.90 7.67 4.94
CA ASN A 78 -0.14 8.21 5.80
C ASN A 78 -1.29 8.84 5.00
N GLU A 79 -2.39 9.15 5.70
CA GLU A 79 -3.60 9.66 5.06
C GLU A 79 -3.41 11.02 4.37
N ALA A 80 -2.69 11.96 4.99
CA ALA A 80 -2.41 13.26 4.39
C ALA A 80 -1.55 13.15 3.11
N GLY A 81 -0.55 12.26 3.11
CA GLY A 81 0.27 11.98 1.93
C GLY A 81 -0.54 11.26 0.84
N PHE A 82 -1.42 10.33 1.22
CA PHE A 82 -2.36 9.70 0.30
C PHE A 82 -3.23 10.74 -0.42
N ASP A 83 -3.84 11.67 0.33
CA ASP A 83 -4.71 12.70 -0.23
C ASP A 83 -3.93 13.65 -1.17
N ASP A 84 -2.66 13.93 -0.86
CA ASP A 84 -1.78 14.69 -1.75
C ASP A 84 -1.49 13.94 -3.05
N ILE A 85 -1.14 12.66 -3.00
CA ILE A 85 -0.91 11.88 -4.24
C ILE A 85 -2.20 11.77 -5.05
N ALA A 86 -3.35 11.51 -4.40
CA ALA A 86 -4.65 11.44 -5.06
C ALA A 86 -5.01 12.75 -5.81
N ARG A 87 -4.57 13.90 -5.28
CA ARG A 87 -4.78 15.21 -5.91
C ARG A 87 -3.79 15.54 -7.02
N LEU A 88 -2.56 15.01 -6.93
CA LEU A 88 -1.44 15.39 -7.79
C LEU A 88 -1.15 14.38 -8.92
N SER A 89 -1.49 13.10 -8.70
CA SER A 89 -1.29 12.04 -9.68
C SER A 89 -2.25 12.19 -10.86
N ASP A 90 -1.76 12.02 -12.08
CA ASP A 90 -2.57 11.86 -13.30
C ASP A 90 -2.67 10.39 -13.75
N ALA A 91 -2.05 9.48 -12.98
CA ALA A 91 -2.09 8.04 -13.19
C ALA A 91 -2.97 7.33 -12.14
N PRO A 92 -3.45 6.10 -12.42
CA PRO A 92 -4.23 5.30 -11.47
C PRO A 92 -3.49 5.09 -10.14
N LEU A 93 -4.25 5.14 -9.04
CA LEU A 93 -3.72 5.01 -7.68
C LEU A 93 -3.57 3.53 -7.30
N VAL A 94 -2.43 3.14 -6.74
CA VAL A 94 -2.18 1.74 -6.37
C VAL A 94 -1.76 1.63 -4.92
N ALA A 95 -2.36 0.69 -4.19
CA ALA A 95 -1.83 0.22 -2.92
C ALA A 95 -1.43 -1.25 -3.09
N SER A 96 -0.13 -1.52 -3.21
CA SER A 96 0.35 -2.84 -3.63
C SER A 96 0.12 -3.94 -2.60
N HIS A 97 0.07 -3.60 -1.31
CA HIS A 97 -0.14 -4.52 -0.20
C HIS A 97 -0.80 -3.81 1.00
N SER A 98 -2.14 -3.76 0.98
CA SER A 98 -2.96 -3.23 2.08
C SER A 98 -4.24 -4.05 2.25
N ALA A 99 -4.93 -3.90 3.39
CA ALA A 99 -6.23 -4.53 3.63
C ALA A 99 -7.29 -3.49 4.04
N ALA A 100 -8.52 -3.95 4.30
CA ALA A 100 -9.65 -3.10 4.65
C ALA A 100 -9.65 -2.69 6.14
N HIS A 101 -9.66 -1.38 6.40
CA HIS A 101 -9.65 -0.82 7.76
C HIS A 101 -10.93 -1.16 8.54
N ALA A 102 -12.06 -1.23 7.84
CA ALA A 102 -13.37 -1.59 8.39
C ALA A 102 -13.42 -2.98 9.06
N ILE A 103 -12.49 -3.88 8.73
CA ILE A 103 -12.40 -5.23 9.31
C ILE A 103 -11.26 -5.33 10.32
N CYS A 104 -10.13 -4.68 10.04
CA CYS A 104 -8.97 -4.61 10.94
C CYS A 104 -8.49 -3.15 11.01
N GLU A 105 -8.70 -2.52 12.17
CA GLU A 105 -8.35 -1.11 12.44
C GLU A 105 -6.83 -0.88 12.60
N SER A 106 -6.02 -1.47 11.73
CA SER A 106 -4.59 -1.16 11.64
C SER A 106 -4.39 0.16 10.92
N SER A 107 -3.45 0.99 11.39
CA SER A 107 -3.02 2.19 10.66
C SER A 107 -2.53 1.91 9.24
N ARG A 108 -2.14 0.66 8.93
CA ARG A 108 -1.70 0.25 7.58
C ARG A 108 -2.84 -0.02 6.61
N ASN A 109 -4.07 -0.19 7.11
CA ASN A 109 -5.23 -0.54 6.30
C ASN A 109 -5.95 0.70 5.77
N LEU A 110 -6.59 0.51 4.62
CA LEU A 110 -7.27 1.56 3.88
C LEU A 110 -8.70 1.73 4.39
N THR A 111 -9.07 2.98 4.66
CA THR A 111 -10.47 3.33 4.96
C THR A 111 -11.33 3.22 3.70
N ASP A 112 -12.64 3.06 3.86
CA ASP A 112 -13.59 3.05 2.74
C ASP A 112 -13.53 4.32 1.89
N ARG A 113 -13.11 5.46 2.47
CA ARG A 113 -12.83 6.68 1.70
C ARG A 113 -11.67 6.46 0.74
N GLN A 114 -10.54 5.99 1.24
CA GLN A 114 -9.34 5.76 0.44
C GLN A 114 -9.59 4.70 -0.64
N LEU A 115 -10.34 3.64 -0.31
CA LEU A 115 -10.74 2.62 -1.28
C LEU A 115 -11.58 3.21 -2.42
N ARG A 116 -12.56 4.06 -2.12
CA ARG A 116 -13.34 4.75 -3.17
C ARG A 116 -12.49 5.67 -4.03
N VAL A 117 -11.59 6.45 -3.43
CA VAL A 117 -10.66 7.32 -4.18
C VAL A 117 -9.76 6.50 -5.12
N ILE A 118 -9.26 5.34 -4.65
CA ILE A 118 -8.49 4.42 -5.51
C ILE A 118 -9.38 3.90 -6.65
N GLY A 119 -10.59 3.42 -6.37
CA GLY A 119 -11.51 2.92 -7.39
C GLY A 119 -11.90 3.97 -8.43
N GLU A 120 -12.19 5.20 -8.01
CA GLU A 120 -12.52 6.34 -8.88
C GLU A 120 -11.36 6.70 -9.84
N SER A 121 -10.11 6.44 -9.44
CA SER A 121 -8.94 6.63 -10.30
C SER A 121 -8.71 5.50 -11.33
N GLY A 122 -9.54 4.45 -11.32
CA GLY A 122 -9.26 3.20 -12.06
C GLY A 122 -8.06 2.44 -11.49
N GLY A 123 -7.82 2.63 -10.18
CA GLY A 123 -6.68 2.10 -9.45
C GLY A 123 -6.83 0.66 -8.98
N LEU A 124 -5.89 0.21 -8.15
CA LEU A 124 -5.81 -1.19 -7.72
C LEU A 124 -5.35 -1.33 -6.27
N VAL A 125 -5.96 -2.27 -5.54
CA VAL A 125 -5.51 -2.67 -4.20
C VAL A 125 -5.10 -4.14 -4.19
N GLY A 126 -3.85 -4.40 -3.80
CA GLY A 126 -3.36 -5.74 -3.51
C GLY A 126 -3.69 -6.14 -2.07
N LEU A 127 -4.49 -7.18 -1.88
CA LEU A 127 -4.80 -7.73 -0.56
C LEU A 127 -3.53 -8.26 0.11
N ASN A 128 -3.16 -7.68 1.25
CA ASN A 128 -2.02 -8.10 2.06
C ASN A 128 -2.35 -9.36 2.88
N PHE A 129 -1.40 -10.32 2.95
CA PHE A 129 -1.58 -11.57 3.72
C PHE A 129 -1.05 -11.49 5.16
N ALA A 130 -0.41 -10.39 5.56
CA ALA A 130 0.08 -10.16 6.90
C ALA A 130 -1.03 -10.32 7.94
N SER A 131 -0.88 -11.32 8.82
CA SER A 131 -1.92 -11.69 9.79
C SER A 131 -2.33 -10.51 10.70
N GLY A 132 -1.38 -9.64 11.05
CA GLY A 132 -1.66 -8.45 11.87
C GLY A 132 -2.50 -7.37 11.20
N PHE A 133 -2.66 -7.42 9.87
CA PHE A 133 -3.49 -6.50 9.09
C PHE A 133 -4.81 -7.14 8.62
N LEU A 134 -4.94 -8.46 8.76
CA LEU A 134 -6.16 -9.21 8.45
C LEU A 134 -7.02 -9.44 9.68
N ARG A 135 -6.40 -9.75 10.82
CA ARG A 135 -7.15 -10.16 12.01
C ARG A 135 -7.92 -8.98 12.59
N PRO A 136 -9.22 -9.12 12.90
CA PRO A 136 -9.98 -8.07 13.57
C PRO A 136 -9.43 -7.68 14.94
N ASP A 137 -8.62 -8.53 15.57
CA ASP A 137 -7.94 -8.26 16.84
C ASP A 137 -6.55 -7.62 16.68
N GLY A 138 -6.09 -7.41 15.44
CA GLY A 138 -4.80 -6.80 15.09
C GLY A 138 -3.57 -7.57 15.58
N ARG A 139 -3.74 -8.79 16.10
CA ARG A 139 -2.63 -9.55 16.71
C ARG A 139 -1.69 -10.07 15.63
N ARG A 140 -0.38 -9.99 15.90
CA ARG A 140 0.66 -10.60 15.05
C ARG A 140 0.85 -12.07 15.42
N LEU A 141 -0.21 -12.86 15.23
CA LEU A 141 -0.22 -14.31 15.38
C LEU A 141 -0.69 -14.92 14.06
N PRO A 142 -0.29 -16.15 13.71
CA PRO A 142 -0.75 -16.79 12.49
C PRO A 142 -2.28 -16.75 12.39
N LEU A 143 -2.78 -16.34 11.24
CA LEU A 143 -4.21 -16.43 10.95
C LEU A 143 -4.61 -17.90 10.77
N GLU A 144 -5.63 -18.33 11.50
CA GLU A 144 -6.13 -19.71 11.49
C GLU A 144 -7.42 -19.88 10.68
N ASP A 145 -8.22 -18.81 10.54
CA ASP A 145 -9.46 -18.81 9.76
C ASP A 145 -9.23 -18.11 8.40
N PRO A 146 -9.14 -18.85 7.28
CA PRO A 146 -9.02 -18.24 5.95
C PRO A 146 -10.24 -17.39 5.57
N GLY A 147 -11.40 -17.62 6.20
CA GLY A 147 -12.59 -16.79 6.01
C GLY A 147 -12.37 -15.32 6.35
N VAL A 148 -11.37 -14.99 7.17
CA VAL A 148 -10.99 -13.60 7.44
C VAL A 148 -10.41 -12.92 6.19
N MET A 149 -9.58 -13.62 5.42
CA MET A 149 -9.04 -13.11 4.15
C MET A 149 -10.16 -12.89 3.14
N ILE A 150 -11.10 -13.85 3.04
CA ILE A 150 -12.26 -13.74 2.15
C ILE A 150 -13.11 -12.52 2.51
N ARG A 151 -13.34 -12.24 3.80
CA ARG A 151 -14.07 -11.03 4.20
C ARG A 151 -13.38 -9.74 3.75
N HIS A 152 -12.04 -9.68 3.82
CA HIS A 152 -11.31 -8.54 3.26
C HIS A 152 -11.45 -8.47 1.75
N LEU A 153 -11.32 -9.60 1.05
CA LEU A 153 -11.49 -9.65 -0.41
C LEU A 153 -12.89 -9.17 -0.83
N ASP A 154 -13.95 -9.69 -0.19
CA ASP A 154 -15.34 -9.30 -0.45
C ASP A 154 -15.55 -7.80 -0.21
N HIS A 155 -15.00 -7.25 0.88
CA HIS A 155 -15.11 -5.82 1.19
C HIS A 155 -14.38 -4.95 0.16
N LEU A 156 -13.19 -5.37 -0.27
CA LEU A 156 -12.44 -4.68 -1.31
C LEU A 156 -13.19 -4.72 -2.64
N LEU A 157 -13.67 -5.91 -3.07
CA LEU A 157 -14.42 -6.10 -4.30
C LEU A 157 -15.73 -5.29 -4.32
N ALA A 158 -16.43 -5.21 -3.19
CA ALA A 158 -17.67 -4.45 -3.08
C ALA A 158 -17.49 -2.95 -3.33
N ILE A 159 -16.28 -2.41 -3.10
CA ILE A 159 -15.98 -0.97 -3.26
C ILE A 159 -15.23 -0.69 -4.56
N LEU A 160 -14.25 -1.52 -4.90
CA LEU A 160 -13.33 -1.33 -6.03
C LEU A 160 -13.81 -1.98 -7.32
N GLY A 161 -14.72 -2.95 -7.24
CA GLY A 161 -15.09 -3.81 -8.37
C GLY A 161 -14.06 -4.90 -8.65
N GLU A 162 -14.41 -5.82 -9.55
CA GLU A 162 -13.59 -7.00 -9.89
C GLU A 162 -12.24 -6.63 -10.53
N ASP A 163 -12.17 -5.51 -11.24
CA ASP A 163 -10.94 -5.03 -11.89
C ASP A 163 -10.01 -4.26 -10.94
N GLY A 164 -10.49 -3.87 -9.75
CA GLY A 164 -9.76 -3.01 -8.82
C GLY A 164 -9.03 -3.76 -7.69
N VAL A 165 -9.02 -5.09 -7.71
CA VAL A 165 -8.44 -5.91 -6.63
C VAL A 165 -7.43 -6.93 -7.18
N ALA A 166 -6.32 -7.09 -6.47
CA ALA A 166 -5.32 -8.12 -6.73
C ALA A 166 -4.79 -8.73 -5.42
N PHE A 167 -3.78 -9.60 -5.52
CA PHE A 167 -3.03 -10.09 -4.37
C PHE A 167 -1.72 -9.33 -4.18
N GLY A 168 -1.49 -8.90 -2.94
CA GLY A 168 -0.33 -8.15 -2.49
C GLY A 168 0.34 -8.84 -1.31
N SER A 169 0.80 -10.09 -1.53
CA SER A 169 1.03 -11.07 -0.44
C SER A 169 1.85 -10.59 0.76
N ASP A 170 2.86 -9.74 0.55
CA ASP A 170 3.87 -9.42 1.56
C ASP A 170 4.66 -10.67 2.01
N PHE A 171 4.80 -11.67 1.11
CA PHE A 171 5.67 -12.83 1.35
C PHE A 171 7.10 -12.37 1.65
N ASP A 172 7.76 -13.07 2.57
CA ASP A 172 9.06 -12.72 3.15
C ASP A 172 9.11 -11.37 3.91
N GLY A 173 8.03 -10.59 3.93
CA GLY A 173 7.92 -9.29 4.63
C GLY A 173 7.12 -9.32 5.93
N ALA A 174 6.24 -10.32 6.12
CA ALA A 174 5.34 -10.37 7.28
C ALA A 174 5.05 -11.80 7.80
N LEU A 175 4.36 -11.86 8.94
CA LEU A 175 3.83 -13.11 9.47
C LEU A 175 2.60 -13.55 8.69
N MET A 176 2.74 -14.64 7.95
CA MET A 176 1.71 -15.19 7.07
C MET A 176 0.61 -15.97 7.82
N PRO A 177 -0.54 -16.22 7.16
CA PRO A 177 -1.55 -17.17 7.63
C PRO A 177 -0.97 -18.58 7.74
N ARG A 178 -1.49 -19.40 8.65
CA ARG A 178 -0.97 -20.77 8.89
C ARG A 178 -0.98 -21.62 7.62
N ASP A 179 -2.04 -21.53 6.83
CA ASP A 179 -2.25 -22.39 5.66
C ASP A 179 -1.71 -21.80 4.35
N LEU A 180 -1.21 -20.55 4.41
CA LEU A 180 -0.58 -19.83 3.32
C LEU A 180 0.81 -19.31 3.73
N PRO A 181 1.75 -20.18 4.16
CA PRO A 181 3.03 -19.75 4.71
C PRO A 181 3.98 -19.14 3.67
N ASP A 182 3.80 -19.49 2.39
CA ASP A 182 4.68 -19.11 1.29
C ASP A 182 3.96 -19.20 -0.07
N ALA A 183 4.68 -18.83 -1.13
CA ALA A 183 4.14 -18.81 -2.49
C ALA A 183 3.74 -20.20 -3.03
N ALA A 184 4.30 -21.30 -2.52
CA ALA A 184 3.92 -22.65 -2.97
C ALA A 184 2.52 -23.03 -2.48
N ALA A 185 2.00 -22.34 -1.46
CA ALA A 185 0.65 -22.54 -0.94
C ALA A 185 -0.43 -21.74 -1.68
N LEU A 186 -0.07 -20.85 -2.63
CA LEU A 186 -1.03 -20.02 -3.38
C LEU A 186 -2.19 -20.79 -4.04
N PRO A 187 -2.01 -22.01 -4.61
CA PRO A 187 -3.13 -22.76 -5.19
C PRO A 187 -4.23 -23.18 -4.21
N ARG A 188 -4.05 -22.95 -2.90
CA ARG A 188 -5.05 -23.23 -1.85
C ARG A 188 -6.00 -22.06 -1.60
N LEU A 189 -5.68 -20.88 -2.13
CA LEU A 189 -6.47 -19.67 -2.03
C LEU A 189 -7.57 -19.66 -3.11
#